data_AF-A0A925CSR1-F1
#
_entry.id   AF-A0A925CSR1-F1
#
_cell.length_a   1.000
_cell.length_b   1.000
_cell.length_c   1.000
_cell.angle_alpha   90.00
_cell.angle_beta   90.00
_cell.angle_gamma   90.00
#
_symmetry.space_group_name_H-M   'P 1'
#
loop_
_entity.id
_entity.type
_entity.pdbx_description
1 polymer ?
#
loop_
_entity_poly.entity_id
_entity_poly.type
_entity_poly.pdbx_seq_one_letter_code
_entity_poly.pdbx_strand_id
1 'polypeptide(L)'
;LAVDLLARAGASRLAIVGTGQIGRAHLRHARGLRDWGEIRLHSRHLMTTLDVHDTLHAMDPRVMLCGSLDQATRDADVVMLCTSSGTAVLDPADLATSTLITSVSTNAARAHEVPPISLFSMECYCDDRNGTPASAGEMVLAAEEHGWSPSELAGDLGDLITGRVPAPTHETHTFFRSIGLGLEDVAMANAILDLAVRDAAAH
;
A
#
# COMPACT_ATOMS: atom_id res chain seq x y z
N LEU A 1 9.38 -4.26 -1.15
CA LEU A 1 9.67 -4.51 0.28
C LEU A 1 8.44 -4.96 1.06
N ALA A 2 7.47 -4.09 1.37
CA ALA A 2 6.29 -4.50 2.15
C ALA A 2 5.57 -5.73 1.55
N VAL A 3 5.32 -5.73 0.23
CA VAL A 3 4.76 -6.89 -0.49
C VAL A 3 5.62 -8.15 -0.38
N ASP A 4 6.94 -8.02 -0.30
CA ASP A 4 7.85 -9.17 -0.23
C ASP A 4 7.85 -9.79 1.17
N LEU A 5 7.74 -8.95 2.20
CA LEU A 5 7.75 -9.35 3.61
C LEU A 5 6.38 -9.80 4.12
N LEU A 6 5.30 -9.22 3.58
CA LEU A 6 3.94 -9.32 4.13
C LEU A 6 2.95 -10.08 3.25
N ALA A 7 3.23 -10.25 1.95
CA ALA A 7 2.33 -11.05 1.11
C ALA A 7 2.73 -12.52 1.18
N ARG A 8 1.73 -13.40 1.18
CA ARG A 8 1.93 -14.85 1.05
C ARG A 8 2.81 -15.18 -0.15
N ALA A 9 3.66 -16.20 -0.01
CA ALA A 9 4.66 -16.57 -1.01
C ALA A 9 4.08 -16.81 -2.41
N GLY A 10 2.87 -17.40 -2.49
CA GLY A 10 2.14 -17.68 -3.73
C GLY A 10 1.23 -16.55 -4.23
N ALA A 11 1.32 -15.33 -3.69
CA ALA A 11 0.51 -14.21 -4.17
C ALA A 11 0.77 -13.93 -5.66
N SER A 12 -0.29 -13.95 -6.47
CA SER A 12 -0.25 -13.83 -7.94
C SER A 12 -1.36 -12.94 -8.51
N ARG A 13 -2.28 -12.46 -7.67
CA ARG A 13 -3.37 -11.54 -8.06
C ARG A 13 -3.21 -10.19 -7.36
N LEU A 14 -2.93 -9.16 -8.14
CA LEU A 14 -2.73 -7.79 -7.65
C LEU A 14 -3.93 -6.91 -8.02
N ALA A 15 -4.46 -6.18 -7.06
CA ALA A 15 -5.41 -5.10 -7.27
C ALA A 15 -4.79 -3.76 -6.88
N ILE A 16 -4.99 -2.72 -7.68
CA ILE A 16 -4.57 -1.35 -7.39
C ILE A 16 -5.78 -0.44 -7.47
N VAL A 17 -6.08 0.24 -6.37
CA VAL A 17 -7.20 1.18 -6.23
C VAL A 17 -6.64 2.60 -6.27
N GLY A 18 -6.96 3.32 -7.33
CA GLY A 18 -6.37 4.61 -7.66
C GLY A 18 -5.45 4.51 -8.88
N THR A 19 -5.73 5.30 -9.92
CA THR A 19 -4.98 5.29 -11.19
C THR A 19 -4.26 6.62 -11.48
N GLY A 20 -4.18 7.48 -10.47
CA GLY A 20 -3.38 8.72 -10.49
C GLY A 20 -1.88 8.45 -10.41
N GLN A 21 -1.10 9.49 -10.10
CA GLN A 21 0.36 9.41 -10.07
C GLN A 21 0.90 8.34 -9.10
N ILE A 22 0.34 8.26 -7.89
CA ILE A 22 0.74 7.28 -6.87
C ILE A 22 0.44 5.85 -7.34
N GLY A 23 -0.78 5.58 -7.79
CA GLY A 23 -1.15 4.25 -8.31
C GLY A 23 -0.31 3.82 -9.52
N ARG A 24 0.00 4.73 -10.44
CA ARG A 24 0.92 4.47 -11.56
C ARG A 24 2.35 4.21 -11.09
N ALA A 25 2.82 4.91 -10.06
CA ALA A 25 4.12 4.67 -9.48
C ALA A 25 4.17 3.28 -8.82
N HIS A 26 3.16 2.91 -8.04
CA HIS A 26 3.10 1.58 -7.44
C HIS A 26 2.95 0.48 -8.48
N LEU A 27 2.18 0.67 -9.56
CA LEU A 27 2.15 -0.28 -10.68
C LEU A 27 3.55 -0.52 -11.27
N ARG A 28 4.34 0.54 -11.52
CA ARG A 28 5.70 0.41 -12.09
C ARG A 28 6.62 -0.45 -11.22
N HIS A 29 6.53 -0.32 -9.90
CA HIS A 29 7.36 -1.07 -8.98
C HIS A 29 6.80 -2.47 -8.74
N ALA A 30 5.50 -2.58 -8.49
CA ALA A 30 4.84 -3.82 -8.12
C ALA A 30 4.84 -4.85 -9.25
N ARG A 31 4.68 -4.43 -10.52
CA ARG A 31 4.52 -5.33 -11.68
C ARG A 31 5.62 -6.38 -11.84
N GLY A 32 6.83 -6.10 -11.32
CA GLY A 32 8.00 -6.97 -11.41
C GLY A 32 8.36 -7.68 -10.10
N LEU A 33 7.64 -7.43 -9.00
CA LEU A 33 7.92 -8.07 -7.71
C LEU A 33 7.58 -9.56 -7.70
N ARG A 34 6.56 -9.95 -8.47
CA ARG A 34 6.07 -11.32 -8.56
C ARG A 34 5.60 -11.63 -9.98
N ASP A 35 5.44 -12.92 -10.26
CA ASP A 35 4.78 -13.38 -11.47
C ASP A 35 3.26 -13.23 -11.33
N TRP A 36 2.79 -11.99 -11.48
CA TRP A 36 1.37 -11.69 -11.42
C TRP A 36 0.66 -12.34 -12.60
N GLY A 37 -0.30 -13.22 -12.30
CA GLY A 37 -1.23 -13.76 -13.30
C GLY A 37 -2.23 -12.69 -13.75
N GLU A 38 -2.63 -11.81 -12.83
CA GLU A 38 -3.56 -10.70 -13.10
C GLU A 38 -3.19 -9.43 -12.34
N ILE A 39 -3.32 -8.29 -13.00
CA ILE A 39 -3.18 -6.95 -12.39
C ILE A 39 -4.46 -6.16 -12.67
N ARG A 40 -5.28 -5.93 -11.64
CA ARG A 40 -6.58 -5.27 -11.76
C ARG A 40 -6.52 -3.85 -11.23
N LEU A 41 -7.00 -2.89 -11.99
CA LEU A 41 -7.00 -1.48 -11.62
C LEU A 41 -8.43 -0.95 -11.53
N HIS A 42 -8.71 -0.17 -10.50
CA HIS A 42 -9.98 0.55 -10.37
C HIS A 42 -9.75 1.99 -9.92
N SER A 43 -10.54 2.92 -10.45
CA SER A 43 -10.70 4.26 -9.87
C SER A 43 -12.09 4.82 -10.21
N ARG A 44 -12.61 5.71 -9.36
CA ARG A 44 -13.96 6.30 -9.54
C ARG A 44 -14.15 7.03 -10.87
N HIS A 45 -13.07 7.55 -11.44
CA HIS A 45 -13.10 8.33 -12.70
C HIS A 45 -12.46 7.58 -13.88
N LEU A 46 -12.21 6.28 -13.73
CA LEU A 46 -11.44 5.49 -14.71
C LEU A 46 -12.10 5.47 -16.11
N MET A 47 -13.43 5.53 -16.16
CA MET A 47 -14.22 5.31 -17.38
C MET A 47 -14.37 6.55 -18.27
N THR A 48 -13.86 7.72 -17.89
CA THR A 48 -14.09 8.98 -18.64
C THR A 48 -12.94 9.40 -19.56
N THR A 49 -11.80 8.70 -19.56
CA THR A 49 -10.60 9.16 -20.28
C THR A 49 -9.92 8.00 -21.03
N LEU A 50 -10.13 7.92 -22.36
CA LEU A 50 -9.51 6.89 -23.22
C LEU A 50 -7.98 6.84 -23.07
N ASP A 51 -7.33 8.00 -22.91
CA ASP A 51 -5.88 8.11 -22.75
C ASP A 51 -5.33 7.34 -21.52
N VAL A 52 -6.16 7.16 -20.49
CA VAL A 52 -5.75 6.45 -19.26
C VAL A 52 -5.64 4.95 -19.53
N HIS A 53 -6.51 4.39 -20.36
CA HIS A 53 -6.47 2.97 -20.71
C HIS A 53 -5.18 2.63 -21.45
N ASP A 54 -4.89 3.34 -22.54
CA ASP A 54 -3.72 3.05 -23.37
C ASP A 54 -2.43 3.28 -22.62
N THR A 55 -2.37 4.30 -21.76
CA THR A 55 -1.21 4.52 -20.91
C THR A 55 -0.99 3.37 -19.94
N LEU A 56 -2.03 2.88 -19.26
CA LEU A 56 -1.91 1.81 -18.27
C LEU A 56 -1.59 0.46 -18.93
N HIS A 57 -2.19 0.18 -20.09
CA HIS A 57 -1.89 -1.04 -20.83
C HIS A 57 -0.47 -1.05 -21.42
N ALA A 58 0.03 0.12 -21.86
CA ALA A 58 1.42 0.28 -22.27
C ALA A 58 2.41 0.09 -21.10
N MET A 59 1.98 0.34 -19.87
CA MET A 59 2.79 0.07 -18.68
C MET A 59 2.85 -1.43 -18.37
N ASP A 60 1.76 -2.16 -18.50
CA ASP A 60 1.78 -3.62 -18.39
C ASP A 60 0.59 -4.23 -19.14
N PRO A 61 0.81 -5.14 -20.10
CA PRO A 61 -0.28 -5.72 -20.89
C PRO A 61 -1.22 -6.61 -20.07
N ARG A 62 -0.83 -7.03 -18.86
CA ARG A 62 -1.66 -7.80 -17.92
C ARG A 62 -2.68 -6.93 -17.17
N VAL A 63 -2.60 -5.61 -17.32
CA VAL A 63 -3.53 -4.68 -16.66
C VAL A 63 -4.93 -4.84 -17.20
N MET A 64 -5.86 -5.09 -16.29
CA MET A 64 -7.30 -5.08 -16.53
C MET A 64 -7.96 -3.94 -15.78
N LEU A 65 -8.72 -3.10 -16.48
CA LEU A 65 -9.49 -2.03 -15.86
C LEU A 65 -10.85 -2.56 -15.39
N CYS A 66 -11.15 -2.40 -14.11
CA CYS A 66 -12.38 -2.88 -13.49
C CYS A 66 -13.39 -1.73 -13.30
N GLY A 67 -14.65 -2.00 -13.61
CA GLY A 67 -15.74 -1.02 -13.52
C GLY A 67 -16.18 -0.72 -12.08
N SER A 68 -15.86 -1.60 -11.13
CA SER A 68 -16.15 -1.43 -9.71
C SER A 68 -14.97 -1.85 -8.83
N LEU A 69 -14.98 -1.37 -7.58
CA LEU A 69 -14.02 -1.78 -6.55
C LEU A 69 -14.08 -3.28 -6.30
N ASP A 70 -15.28 -3.82 -6.10
CA ASP A 70 -15.53 -5.25 -5.91
C ASP A 70 -14.97 -6.10 -7.07
N GLN A 71 -15.08 -5.64 -8.32
CA GLN A 71 -14.45 -6.33 -9.45
C GLN A 71 -12.93 -6.36 -9.36
N ALA A 72 -12.30 -5.26 -8.95
CA ALA A 72 -10.86 -5.21 -8.81
C ALA A 72 -10.35 -6.07 -7.65
N THR A 73 -11.03 -6.04 -6.50
CA THR A 73 -10.55 -6.66 -5.27
C THR A 73 -10.97 -8.12 -5.09
N ARG A 74 -11.91 -8.62 -5.89
CA ARG A 74 -12.37 -10.03 -5.83
C ARG A 74 -11.19 -11.00 -5.88
N ASP A 75 -11.03 -11.80 -4.84
CA ASP A 75 -9.96 -12.79 -4.69
C ASP A 75 -8.54 -12.21 -4.83
N ALA A 76 -8.35 -10.89 -4.67
CA ALA A 76 -7.03 -10.28 -4.76
C ALA A 76 -6.14 -10.78 -3.61
N ASP A 77 -4.90 -11.13 -3.93
CA ASP A 77 -3.93 -11.55 -2.92
C ASP A 77 -3.28 -10.34 -2.26
N VAL A 78 -3.11 -9.28 -3.06
CA VAL A 78 -2.60 -7.98 -2.65
C VAL A 78 -3.53 -6.90 -3.19
N VAL A 79 -3.97 -5.99 -2.33
CA VAL A 79 -4.71 -4.78 -2.68
C VAL A 79 -3.87 -3.57 -2.29
N MET A 80 -3.52 -2.74 -3.27
CA MET A 80 -2.83 -1.48 -3.05
C MET A 80 -3.81 -0.32 -3.13
N LEU A 81 -4.12 0.29 -1.99
CA LEU A 81 -4.88 1.52 -1.89
C LEU A 81 -3.92 2.70 -2.12
N CYS A 82 -4.15 3.41 -3.22
CA CYS A 82 -3.29 4.45 -3.78
C CYS A 82 -4.12 5.69 -4.12
N THR A 83 -5.01 6.09 -3.21
CA THR A 83 -6.01 7.13 -3.44
C THR A 83 -5.72 8.40 -2.66
N SER A 84 -6.28 9.50 -3.15
CA SER A 84 -6.33 10.78 -2.43
C SER A 84 -7.64 10.96 -1.65
N SER A 85 -8.34 9.86 -1.32
CA SER A 85 -9.61 9.93 -0.60
C SER A 85 -9.39 10.43 0.83
N GLY A 86 -10.26 11.31 1.31
CA GLY A 86 -10.28 11.72 2.72
C GLY A 86 -11.03 10.75 3.63
N THR A 87 -11.70 9.75 3.05
CA THR A 87 -12.54 8.76 3.75
C THR A 87 -12.28 7.37 3.22
N ALA A 88 -12.64 6.36 4.02
CA ALA A 88 -12.53 4.95 3.67
C ALA A 88 -12.99 4.65 2.23
N VAL A 89 -12.17 3.89 1.51
CA VAL A 89 -12.39 3.47 0.12
C VAL A 89 -12.74 1.99 0.07
N LEU A 90 -12.10 1.18 0.91
CA LEU A 90 -12.30 -0.26 1.01
C LEU A 90 -12.61 -0.62 2.45
N ASP A 91 -13.70 -1.35 2.68
CA ASP A 91 -13.89 -2.09 3.92
C ASP A 91 -13.25 -3.48 3.76
N PRO A 92 -12.25 -3.85 4.58
CA PRO A 92 -11.67 -5.19 4.56
C PRO A 92 -12.71 -6.31 4.73
N ALA A 93 -13.85 -6.05 5.39
CA ALA A 93 -14.93 -7.02 5.54
C ALA A 93 -15.58 -7.46 4.21
N ASP A 94 -15.42 -6.66 3.15
CA ASP A 94 -15.92 -6.99 1.80
C ASP A 94 -14.99 -7.96 1.05
N LEU A 95 -13.79 -8.26 1.58
CA LEU A 95 -12.84 -9.17 0.96
C LEU A 95 -13.11 -10.62 1.38
N ALA A 96 -13.24 -11.51 0.39
CA ALA A 96 -13.58 -12.91 0.62
C ALA A 96 -12.44 -13.77 1.22
N THR A 97 -11.19 -13.32 1.11
CA THR A 97 -9.99 -14.08 1.50
C THR A 97 -9.01 -13.20 2.27
N SER A 98 -8.17 -13.80 3.12
CA SER A 98 -7.03 -13.09 3.71
C SER A 98 -6.18 -12.46 2.60
N THR A 99 -5.99 -11.15 2.68
CA THR A 99 -5.41 -10.31 1.63
C THR A 99 -4.45 -9.34 2.30
N LEU A 100 -3.31 -9.10 1.65
CA LEU A 100 -2.45 -7.98 2.03
C LEU A 100 -3.06 -6.69 1.49
N ILE A 101 -3.41 -5.77 2.38
CA ILE A 101 -3.93 -4.44 2.04
C ILE A 101 -2.84 -3.43 2.37
N THR A 102 -2.30 -2.75 1.36
CA THR A 102 -1.34 -1.65 1.57
C THR A 102 -2.04 -0.31 1.40
N SER A 103 -1.87 0.60 2.34
CA SER A 103 -2.44 1.95 2.30
C SER A 103 -1.35 3.01 2.17
N VAL A 104 -1.39 3.75 1.05
CA VAL A 104 -0.49 4.86 0.73
C VAL A 104 -1.36 6.07 0.42
N SER A 105 -2.04 6.56 1.47
CA SER A 105 -2.98 7.67 1.39
C SER A 105 -2.28 9.03 1.32
N THR A 106 -3.05 10.06 0.99
CA THR A 106 -2.60 11.47 1.08
C THR A 106 -2.19 11.86 2.50
N ASN A 107 -1.22 12.77 2.61
CA ASN A 107 -0.79 13.36 3.89
C ASN A 107 -1.81 14.37 4.48
N ALA A 108 -3.08 14.30 4.05
CA ALA A 108 -4.12 15.15 4.61
C ALA A 108 -4.49 14.61 6.00
N ALA A 109 -4.63 15.51 6.96
CA ALA A 109 -4.98 15.12 8.33
C ALA A 109 -6.24 14.26 8.35
N ARG A 110 -6.20 13.14 9.08
CA ARG A 110 -7.31 12.17 9.26
C ARG A 110 -7.74 11.44 7.97
N ALA A 111 -7.05 11.63 6.85
CA ALA A 111 -7.33 10.87 5.63
C ALA A 111 -6.95 9.40 5.82
N HIS A 112 -7.90 8.53 5.50
CA HIS A 112 -7.80 7.08 5.67
C HIS A 112 -8.47 6.36 4.51
N GLU A 113 -7.93 5.21 4.13
CA GLU A 113 -8.47 4.41 3.00
C GLU A 113 -9.22 3.17 3.47
N VAL A 114 -9.13 2.82 4.75
CA VAL A 114 -9.89 1.75 5.41
C VAL A 114 -10.60 2.29 6.66
N PRO A 115 -11.75 1.76 7.06
CA PRO A 115 -12.42 2.18 8.29
C PRO A 115 -11.49 1.99 9.50
N PRO A 116 -11.40 2.99 10.42
CA PRO A 116 -10.55 2.89 11.61
C PRO A 116 -10.83 1.65 12.47
N ILE A 117 -12.11 1.28 12.60
CA ILE A 117 -12.53 0.08 13.36
C ILE A 117 -12.00 -1.23 12.75
N SER A 118 -11.69 -1.26 11.45
CA SER A 118 -11.21 -2.47 10.80
C SER A 118 -9.79 -2.85 11.23
N LEU A 119 -9.03 -1.94 11.86
CA LEU A 119 -7.68 -2.25 12.35
C LEU A 119 -7.67 -3.40 13.37
N PHE A 120 -8.75 -3.56 14.15
CA PHE A 120 -8.85 -4.61 15.18
C PHE A 120 -9.03 -6.02 14.61
N SER A 121 -9.42 -6.16 13.34
CA SER A 121 -9.63 -7.46 12.69
C SER A 121 -8.48 -7.86 11.77
N MET A 122 -7.36 -7.14 11.80
CA MET A 122 -6.23 -7.31 10.88
C MET A 122 -4.89 -7.38 11.63
N GLU A 123 -3.95 -8.12 11.06
CA GLU A 123 -2.54 -8.03 11.47
C GLU A 123 -1.94 -6.74 10.89
N CYS A 124 -1.75 -5.72 11.73
CA CYS A 124 -1.36 -4.38 11.31
C CYS A 124 0.15 -4.14 11.40
N TYR A 125 0.75 -3.69 10.29
CA TYR A 125 2.15 -3.32 10.15
C TYR A 125 2.28 -1.91 9.57
N CYS A 126 3.44 -1.27 9.76
CA CYS A 126 3.71 0.07 9.24
C CYS A 126 5.16 0.31 8.84
N ASP A 127 5.46 1.49 8.25
CA ASP A 127 6.84 1.89 7.93
C ASP A 127 7.71 2.04 9.20
N ASP A 128 7.23 2.83 10.17
CA ASP A 128 7.87 3.09 11.46
C ASP A 128 6.82 3.11 12.57
N ARG A 129 7.01 2.26 13.58
CA ARG A 129 6.09 2.11 14.70
C ARG A 129 6.01 3.34 15.61
N ASN A 130 6.98 4.25 15.56
CA ASN A 130 7.01 5.42 16.43
C ASN A 130 6.20 6.60 15.84
N GLY A 131 6.34 6.86 14.53
CA GLY A 131 5.71 7.99 13.85
C GLY A 131 4.38 7.65 13.19
N THR A 132 4.23 6.43 12.64
CA THR A 132 3.04 6.08 11.85
C THR A 132 1.74 6.16 12.64
N PRO A 133 1.64 5.60 13.87
CA PRO A 133 0.39 5.64 14.65
C PRO A 133 -0.12 7.05 14.96
N ALA A 134 0.79 8.03 15.10
CA ALA A 134 0.45 9.41 15.41
C ALA A 134 0.04 10.24 14.18
N SER A 135 0.27 9.73 12.96
CA SER A 135 0.08 10.48 11.71
C SER A 135 -0.92 9.83 10.77
N ALA A 136 -0.99 8.50 10.74
CA ALA A 136 -1.89 7.75 9.88
C ALA A 136 -3.35 7.96 10.32
N GLY A 137 -4.19 8.46 9.40
CA GLY A 137 -5.56 8.86 9.70
C GLY A 137 -6.38 7.74 10.36
N GLU A 138 -6.34 6.52 9.81
CA GLU A 138 -7.06 5.38 10.37
C GLU A 138 -6.59 5.00 11.78
N MET A 139 -5.30 5.14 12.09
CA MET A 139 -4.77 4.82 13.42
C MET A 139 -5.11 5.91 14.44
N VAL A 140 -4.99 7.19 14.05
CA VAL A 140 -5.39 8.34 14.88
C VAL A 140 -6.88 8.26 15.21
N LEU A 141 -7.71 8.04 14.19
CA LEU A 141 -9.15 7.92 14.36
C LEU A 141 -9.52 6.70 15.22
N ALA A 142 -8.85 5.55 15.02
CA ALA A 142 -9.13 4.36 15.81
C ALA A 142 -8.77 4.56 17.29
N ALA A 143 -7.69 5.28 17.59
CA ALA A 143 -7.31 5.61 18.95
C ALA A 143 -8.32 6.56 19.61
N GLU A 144 -8.75 7.60 18.90
CA GLU A 144 -9.70 8.60 19.40
C GLU A 144 -11.12 8.03 19.58
N GLU A 145 -11.58 7.21 18.64
CA GLU A 145 -13.00 6.83 18.53
C GLU A 145 -13.29 5.39 18.98
N HIS A 146 -12.28 4.52 19.01
CA HIS A 146 -12.46 3.08 19.23
C HIS A 146 -11.51 2.48 20.28
N GLY A 147 -10.63 3.29 20.88
CA GLY A 147 -9.70 2.83 21.93
C GLY A 147 -8.53 2.00 21.40
N TRP A 148 -8.20 2.13 20.11
CA TRP A 148 -7.02 1.48 19.54
C TRP A 148 -5.73 2.07 20.13
N SER A 149 -4.71 1.23 20.29
CA SER A 149 -3.42 1.63 20.84
C SER A 149 -2.30 1.23 19.87
N PRO A 150 -1.19 2.00 19.77
CA PRO A 150 0.01 1.57 19.03
C PRO A 150 0.56 0.20 19.44
N SER A 151 0.22 -0.29 20.64
CA SER A 151 0.56 -1.65 21.08
C SER A 151 -0.16 -2.76 20.30
N GLU A 152 -1.23 -2.44 19.57
CA GLU A 152 -1.97 -3.36 18.69
C GLU A 152 -1.24 -3.61 17.35
N LEU A 153 -0.17 -2.85 17.04
CA LEU A 153 0.67 -3.12 15.89
C LEU A 153 1.44 -4.43 16.08
N ALA A 154 1.40 -5.29 15.05
CA ALA A 154 2.23 -6.49 14.99
C ALA A 154 3.72 -6.15 14.80
N GLY A 155 4.03 -5.04 14.13
CA GLY A 155 5.39 -4.51 14.00
C GLY A 155 5.55 -3.47 12.90
N ASP A 156 6.80 -3.15 12.57
CA ASP A 156 7.16 -2.30 11.43
C ASP A 156 8.12 -3.00 10.45
N LEU A 157 8.43 -2.34 9.33
CA LEU A 157 9.35 -2.92 8.33
C LEU A 157 10.75 -3.21 8.90
N GLY A 158 11.25 -2.37 9.81
CA GLY A 158 12.55 -2.59 10.44
C GLY A 158 12.56 -3.83 11.31
N ASP A 159 11.51 -4.02 12.11
CA ASP A 159 11.29 -5.19 12.94
C ASP A 159 11.17 -6.47 12.11
N LEU A 160 10.48 -6.43 10.96
CA LEU A 160 10.35 -7.57 10.04
C LEU A 160 11.69 -7.95 9.40
N ILE A 161 12.44 -6.96 8.88
CA ILE A 161 13.74 -7.21 8.23
C ILE A 161 14.75 -7.81 9.22
N THR A 162 14.71 -7.36 10.47
CA THR A 162 15.63 -7.81 11.53
C THR A 162 15.15 -9.09 12.24
N GLY A 163 13.96 -9.61 11.90
CA GLY A 163 13.38 -10.78 12.53
C GLY A 163 12.98 -10.58 14.00
N ARG A 164 12.78 -9.33 14.43
CA ARG A 164 12.31 -9.00 15.80
C ARG A 164 10.83 -9.31 16.00
N VAL A 165 10.05 -9.33 14.92
CA VAL A 165 8.63 -9.71 14.90
C VAL A 165 8.40 -10.78 13.84
N PRO A 166 7.40 -11.66 14.02
CA PRO A 166 7.05 -12.65 13.00
C PRO A 166 6.42 -11.99 11.76
N ALA A 167 6.57 -12.67 10.63
CA ALA A 167 5.76 -12.41 9.45
C ALA A 167 4.27 -12.72 9.73
N PRO A 168 3.33 -12.17 8.96
CA PRO A 168 1.91 -12.37 9.20
C PRO A 168 1.51 -13.84 9.16
N THR A 169 0.53 -14.21 9.98
CA THR A 169 -0.04 -15.58 9.99
C THR A 169 -0.86 -15.85 8.73
N HIS A 170 -1.45 -14.79 8.15
CA HIS A 170 -2.44 -14.86 7.06
C HIS A 170 -3.75 -15.57 7.44
N GLU A 171 -4.05 -15.73 8.73
CA GLU A 171 -5.36 -16.19 9.20
C GLU A 171 -6.42 -15.08 9.07
N THR A 172 -6.00 -13.82 9.20
CA THR A 172 -6.80 -12.62 8.95
C THR A 172 -6.16 -11.77 7.86
N HIS A 173 -6.76 -10.63 7.49
CA HIS A 173 -6.11 -9.71 6.55
C HIS A 173 -4.86 -9.10 7.17
N THR A 174 -3.87 -8.85 6.34
CA THR A 174 -2.66 -8.11 6.73
C THR A 174 -2.81 -6.68 6.25
N PHE A 175 -2.70 -5.70 7.15
CA PHE A 175 -2.74 -4.30 6.79
C PHE A 175 -1.33 -3.72 6.90
N PHE A 176 -0.89 -3.02 5.86
CA PHE A 176 0.36 -2.29 5.85
C PHE A 176 0.10 -0.81 5.60
N ARG A 177 0.54 0.03 6.54
CA ARG A 177 0.42 1.47 6.41
C ARG A 177 1.74 2.14 6.11
N SER A 178 1.83 2.83 4.97
CA SER A 178 2.97 3.69 4.64
C SER A 178 2.61 5.17 4.59
N ILE A 179 3.10 5.94 5.55
CA ILE A 179 2.91 7.40 5.60
C ILE A 179 3.94 8.16 4.76
N GLY A 180 4.83 7.45 4.05
CA GLY A 180 5.96 8.07 3.37
C GLY A 180 6.84 8.75 4.41
N LEU A 181 7.54 7.94 5.20
CA LEU A 181 8.62 8.50 6.00
C LEU A 181 9.57 9.20 5.03
N GLY A 182 9.92 10.45 5.31
CA GLY A 182 11.01 11.16 4.62
C GLY A 182 12.35 10.42 4.65
N LEU A 183 12.43 9.21 5.20
CA LEU A 183 13.53 8.25 5.03
C LEU A 183 13.74 7.84 3.57
N GLU A 184 12.70 7.65 2.77
CA GLU A 184 12.89 7.33 1.35
C GLU A 184 13.43 8.55 0.59
N ASP A 185 12.95 9.75 0.92
CA ASP A 185 13.47 11.01 0.38
C ASP A 185 14.91 11.29 0.87
N VAL A 186 15.23 10.98 2.12
CA VAL A 186 16.59 11.12 2.68
C VAL A 186 17.55 10.08 2.09
N ALA A 187 17.12 8.83 1.91
CA ALA A 187 17.91 7.79 1.26
C ALA A 187 18.15 8.12 -0.23
N MET A 188 17.13 8.65 -0.90
CA MET A 188 17.23 9.11 -2.29
C MET A 188 18.10 10.36 -2.41
N ALA A 189 17.97 11.33 -1.50
CA ALA A 189 18.82 12.51 -1.44
C ALA A 189 20.29 12.14 -1.16
N ASN A 190 20.54 11.18 -0.25
CA ASN A 190 21.88 10.65 0.00
C ASN A 190 22.44 9.92 -1.23
N ALA A 191 21.64 9.09 -1.91
CA ALA A 191 22.08 8.40 -3.11
C ALA A 191 22.41 9.38 -4.26
N ILE A 192 21.62 10.44 -4.44
CA ILE A 192 21.88 11.52 -5.41
C ILE A 192 23.16 12.29 -5.03
N LEU A 193 23.34 12.62 -3.75
CA LEU A 193 24.52 13.31 -3.25
C LEU A 193 25.79 12.45 -3.46
N ASP A 194 25.74 11.17 -3.14
CA ASP A 194 26.86 10.23 -3.32
C ASP A 194 27.26 10.10 -4.79
N LEU A 195 26.28 10.06 -5.71
CA LEU A 195 26.54 10.05 -7.15
C LEU A 195 27.17 11.36 -7.61
N ALA A 196 26.67 12.50 -7.16
CA ALA A 196 27.21 13.82 -7.50
C ALA A 196 28.65 14.03 -6.98
N VAL A 197 28.95 13.56 -5.76
CA VAL A 197 30.30 13.62 -5.19
C VAL A 197 31.27 12.70 -5.94
N ARG A 198 30.83 11.51 -6.35
CA ARG A 198 31.65 10.58 -7.16
C ARG A 198 31.96 11.12 -8.55
N ASP A 199 31.00 11.78 -9.19
CA ASP A 199 31.17 12.37 -10.52
C ASP A 199 32.08 13.63 -10.48
N ALA A 200 31.98 14.42 -9.41
CA ALA A 200 32.86 15.56 -9.15
C ALA A 200 34.30 15.16 -8.79
N ALA A 201 34.51 13.97 -8.22
CA ALA A 201 35.83 13.41 -7.94
C ALA A 201 36.48 12.71 -9.14
N ALA A 202 35.73 12.51 -10.23
CA ALA A 202 36.19 11.90 -11.48
C ALA A 202 36.64 12.93 -12.54
N HIS A 203 36.55 14.22 -12.24
CA HIS A 203 37.02 15.36 -13.04
C HIS A 203 38.12 16.14 -12.29
#